data_AF-A0A1L6MWC6-F1
#
_entry.id   AF-A0A1L6MWC6-F1
#
_cell.length_a   1.000
_cell.length_b   1.000
_cell.length_c   1.000
_cell.angle_alpha   90.00
_cell.angle_beta   90.00
_cell.angle_gamma   90.00
#
_symmetry.space_group_name_H-M   'P 1'
#
loop_
_entity.id
_entity.type
_entity.pdbx_description
1 polymer ?
#
loop_
_entity_poly.entity_id
_entity_poly.type
_entity_poly.pdbx_seq_one_letter_code
_entity_poly.pdbx_strand_id
1 'polypeptide(L)'
;MAPTGIQTIQLRIKGYLAYALTTIIREATQITRSCNIRLFINDEWELAIRLGAYGIHLGQENLHTADLLPPSSLQSAKQGCD
;
A
#
# COMPACT_ATOMS: atom_id res chain seq x y z
N MET A 1 -9.97 4.90 21.39
CA MET A 1 -10.74 4.52 20.18
C MET A 1 -11.00 3.02 20.25
N ALA A 2 -12.24 2.58 20.03
CA ALA A 2 -12.65 1.19 20.26
C ALA A 2 -11.99 0.20 19.27
N PRO A 3 -11.68 -1.05 19.69
CA PRO A 3 -11.23 -2.08 18.77
C PRO A 3 -12.44 -2.59 18.00
N THR A 4 -12.69 -2.05 16.80
CA THR A 4 -13.86 -2.40 15.96
C THR A 4 -13.75 -3.78 15.30
N GLY A 5 -12.74 -4.59 15.65
CA GLY A 5 -12.47 -5.87 14.98
C GLY A 5 -12.05 -5.72 13.51
N ILE A 6 -11.91 -4.49 13.01
CA ILE A 6 -11.46 -4.22 11.65
C ILE A 6 -9.97 -4.52 11.56
N GLN A 7 -9.64 -5.57 10.83
CA GLN A 7 -8.26 -5.99 10.60
C GLN A 7 -7.74 -5.51 9.25
N THR A 8 -8.62 -5.02 8.36
CA THR A 8 -8.28 -4.73 6.97
C THR A 8 -9.15 -3.61 6.41
N ILE A 9 -8.52 -2.68 5.70
CA ILE A 9 -9.18 -1.58 4.99
C ILE A 9 -8.61 -1.44 3.58
N GLN A 10 -9.41 -0.93 2.66
CA GLN A 10 -8.98 -0.58 1.30
C GLN A 10 -9.22 0.91 1.05
N LEU A 11 -8.16 1.62 0.65
CA LEU A 11 -8.23 3.03 0.27
C LEU A 11 -8.39 3.15 -1.24
N ARG A 12 -9.50 3.76 -1.67
CA ARG A 12 -9.77 4.10 -3.06
C ARG A 12 -10.04 5.60 -3.17
N ILE A 13 -9.21 6.30 -3.91
CA ILE A 13 -9.26 7.76 -4.06
C ILE A 13 -9.35 8.07 -5.55
N LYS A 14 -10.23 9.01 -5.94
CA LYS A 14 -10.36 9.49 -7.32
C LYS A 14 -10.39 11.01 -7.35
N GLY A 15 -9.80 11.63 -8.39
CA GLY A 15 -9.95 13.06 -8.65
C GLY A 15 -9.13 14.00 -7.76
N TYR A 16 -7.99 13.56 -7.24
CA TYR A 16 -7.08 14.39 -6.42
C TYR A 16 -5.84 14.83 -7.19
N LEU A 17 -5.27 15.97 -6.80
CA LEU A 17 -3.95 16.40 -7.25
C LEU A 17 -2.86 15.46 -6.72
N ALA A 18 -1.82 15.20 -7.51
CA ALA A 18 -0.76 14.23 -7.19
C ALA A 18 -0.08 14.46 -5.82
N TYR A 19 0.14 15.72 -5.43
CA TYR A 19 0.72 16.06 -4.12
C TYR A 19 -0.21 15.70 -2.94
N ALA A 20 -1.51 15.99 -3.10
CA ALA A 20 -2.51 15.64 -2.09
C ALA A 20 -2.63 14.12 -1.94
N LEU A 21 -2.66 13.40 -3.06
CA LEU A 21 -2.72 11.94 -3.08
C LEU A 21 -1.53 11.30 -2.35
N THR A 22 -0.31 11.79 -2.59
CA THR A 22 0.90 11.33 -1.89
C THR A 22 0.80 11.52 -0.38
N THR A 23 0.31 12.68 0.04
CA THR A 23 0.15 13.01 1.46
C THR A 23 -0.87 12.07 2.12
N ILE A 24 -2.02 11.87 1.49
CA ILE A 24 -3.10 11.00 2.00
C ILE A 24 -2.64 9.55 2.13
N ILE A 25 -2.01 8.98 1.10
CA ILE A 25 -1.57 7.58 1.13
C ILE A 25 -0.48 7.37 2.21
N ARG A 26 0.43 8.35 2.37
CA ARG A 26 1.48 8.30 3.39
C ARG A 26 0.87 8.29 4.79
N GLU A 27 -0.06 9.18 5.06
CA GLU A 27 -0.73 9.28 6.37
C GLU A 27 -1.57 8.04 6.67
N ALA A 28 -2.35 7.55 5.70
CA ALA A 28 -3.12 6.32 5.83
C ALA A 28 -2.21 5.11 6.14
N THR A 29 -1.06 5.02 5.47
CA THR A 29 -0.07 3.95 5.70
C THR A 29 0.52 4.04 7.11
N GLN A 30 0.84 5.24 7.60
CA GLN A 30 1.37 5.43 8.95
C GLN A 30 0.34 5.06 10.03
N ILE A 31 -0.91 5.51 9.88
CA ILE A 31 -2.00 5.22 10.83
C ILE A 31 -2.29 3.73 10.88
N THR A 32 -2.40 3.07 9.73
CA THR A 32 -2.76 1.65 9.69
C THR A 32 -1.65 0.75 10.23
N ARG A 33 -0.39 1.09 9.98
CA ARG A 33 0.76 0.42 10.61
C ARG A 33 0.72 0.54 12.13
N SER A 34 0.46 1.72 12.69
CA SER A 34 0.43 1.91 14.15
C SER A 34 -0.77 1.23 14.81
N CYS A 35 -1.87 1.04 14.07
CA CYS A 35 -3.07 0.34 14.54
C CYS A 35 -3.08 -1.18 14.24
N ASN A 36 -2.02 -1.74 13.66
CA ASN A 36 -1.99 -3.14 13.19
C ASN A 36 -3.17 -3.51 12.26
N ILE A 37 -3.52 -2.57 11.35
CA ILE A 37 -4.55 -2.74 10.33
C ILE A 37 -3.86 -2.95 8.98
N ARG A 38 -4.32 -3.92 8.20
CA ARG A 38 -3.83 -4.13 6.83
C ARG A 38 -4.46 -3.12 5.88
N LEU A 39 -3.65 -2.24 5.29
CA LEU A 39 -4.08 -1.26 4.30
C LEU A 39 -3.79 -1.72 2.88
N PHE A 40 -4.84 -1.86 2.08
CA PHE A 40 -4.73 -2.04 0.63
C PHE A 40 -4.95 -0.72 -0.09
N ILE A 41 -4.06 -0.35 -1.02
CA ILE A 41 -4.25 0.82 -1.90
C ILE A 41 -4.77 0.36 -3.26
N ASN A 42 -5.83 0.99 -3.74
CA ASN A 42 -6.36 0.77 -5.08
C ASN A 42 -5.82 1.81 -6.08
N ASP A 43 -5.70 1.42 -7.35
CA ASP A 43 -5.30 2.23 -8.52
C ASP A 43 -3.86 2.79 -8.48
N GLU A 44 -3.41 3.33 -7.34
CA GLU A 44 -2.12 4.02 -7.15
C GLU A 44 -1.01 3.07 -6.68
N TRP A 45 -0.82 1.98 -7.42
CA TRP A 45 0.02 0.86 -7.02
C TRP A 45 1.50 1.22 -6.84
N GLU A 46 2.08 2.02 -7.73
CA GLU A 46 3.49 2.44 -7.61
C GLU A 46 3.72 3.23 -6.33
N LEU A 47 2.80 4.15 -6.02
CA LEU A 47 2.89 5.00 -4.84
C LEU A 47 2.69 4.18 -3.56
N ALA A 48 1.81 3.18 -3.61
CA ALA A 48 1.63 2.21 -2.54
C ALA A 48 2.92 1.42 -2.24
N ILE A 49 3.65 0.98 -3.27
CA ILE A 49 4.97 0.32 -3.12
C ILE A 49 5.97 1.29 -2.49
N ARG A 50 6.11 2.50 -3.06
CA ARG A 50 7.07 3.52 -2.58
C ARG A 50 6.85 3.89 -1.11
N LEU A 51 5.60 3.93 -0.65
CA LEU A 51 5.24 4.29 0.73
C LEU A 51 5.14 3.06 1.66
N GLY A 52 5.20 1.85 1.10
CA GLY A 52 5.16 0.57 1.80
C GLY A 52 3.80 0.23 2.40
N ALA A 53 2.72 0.46 1.65
CA ALA A 53 1.40 -0.07 2.03
C ALA A 53 1.46 -1.59 2.25
N TYR A 54 0.50 -2.14 3.01
CA TYR A 54 0.47 -3.59 3.26
C TYR A 54 0.24 -4.39 1.97
N GLY A 55 -0.64 -3.88 1.10
CA GLY A 55 -0.92 -4.52 -0.18
C GLY A 55 -1.53 -3.56 -1.19
N ILE A 56 -1.73 -4.08 -2.39
CA ILE A 56 -2.28 -3.34 -3.53
C ILE A 56 -3.49 -4.11 -4.04
N HIS A 57 -4.57 -3.40 -4.35
CA HIS A 57 -5.67 -3.95 -5.13
C HIS A 57 -5.48 -3.53 -6.59
N LEU A 58 -5.33 -4.51 -7.49
CA LEU A 58 -5.20 -4.27 -8.92
C LEU A 58 -6.50 -4.72 -9.61
N GLY A 59 -7.18 -3.79 -10.27
CA GLY A 59 -8.24 -4.11 -11.23
C GLY A 59 -7.67 -4.80 -12.47
N GLN A 60 -8.53 -5.41 -13.29
CA GLN A 60 -8.13 -6.11 -14.52
C GLN A 60 -7.39 -5.19 -15.50
N GLU A 61 -7.72 -3.90 -15.49
CA GLU A 61 -7.08 -2.85 -16.28
C GLU A 61 -5.62 -2.58 -15.86
N ASN A 62 -5.29 -2.72 -14.57
CA ASN A 62 -3.96 -2.38 -14.02
C ASN A 62 -3.00 -3.58 -14.01
N LEU A 63 -3.51 -4.80 -14.19
CA LEU A 63 -2.68 -6.01 -14.27
C LEU A 63 -1.76 -6.02 -15.49
N HIS A 64 -2.13 -5.34 -16.57
CA HIS A 64 -1.32 -5.29 -17.79
C HIS A 64 -0.11 -4.35 -17.69
N THR A 65 -0.14 -3.38 -16.77
CA THR A 65 0.92 -2.37 -16.59
C THR A 65 1.74 -2.59 -15.33
N ALA A 66 1.19 -3.30 -14.35
CA ALA A 66 1.96 -3.81 -13.23
C ALA A 66 2.83 -4.98 -13.71
N ASP A 67 4.05 -4.69 -14.16
CA ASP A 67 5.07 -5.71 -14.35
C ASP A 67 5.34 -6.36 -12.98
N LEU A 68 4.67 -7.48 -12.73
CA LEU A 68 4.90 -8.29 -11.54
C LEU A 68 6.28 -8.91 -11.71
N LEU A 69 7.31 -8.24 -11.21
CA LEU A 69 8.65 -8.80 -11.13
C LEU A 69 8.53 -10.19 -10.46
N PRO A 70 9.05 -11.25 -11.09
CA PRO A 70 8.94 -12.59 -10.53
C PRO A 70 9.59 -12.61 -9.14
N PRO A 71 9.03 -13.38 -8.19
CA PRO A 71 9.49 -13.41 -6.79
C PRO A 71 10.98 -13.78 -6.63
N SER A 72 11.61 -14.35 -7.66
CA SER A 72 13.06 -14.54 -7.76
C SER A 72 13.88 -13.24 -7.77
N SER A 73 13.25 -12.09 -8.03
CA SER A 73 13.88 -10.77 -8.08
C SER A 73 13.85 -10.04 -6.73
N LEU A 74 13.06 -10.55 -5.77
CA LEU A 74 13.00 -10.04 -4.39
C LEU A 74 14.01 -10.82 -3.52
N GLN A 75 15.29 -10.74 -3.84
CA GLN A 75 16.33 -11.20 -2.92
C GLN A 75 16.65 -10.10 -1.89
N SER A 76 16.37 -10.45 -0.64
CA SER A 76 17.09 -10.04 0.58
C SER A 76 17.03 -8.56 1.00
N ALA A 77 15.91 -8.16 1.60
CA ALA A 77 15.92 -7.21 2.72
C ALA A 77 15.84 -7.97 4.06
N LYS A 78 16.83 -8.84 4.30
CA LYS A 78 17.14 -9.43 5.61
C LYS A 78 18.66 -9.50 5.75
N GLN A 79 19.25 -8.43 6.28
CA GLN A 79 20.63 -8.28 6.79
C GLN A 79 20.80 -6.80 7.18
N GLY A 80 21.22 -6.36 8.37
CA GLY A 80 21.50 -6.90 9.71
C GLY A 80 21.08 -5.79 10.71
N CYS A 81 21.32 -5.79 12.02
CA CYS A 81 22.21 -6.51 12.92
C CYS A 81 21.61 -6.38 14.33
N ASP A 82 21.80 -7.42 15.15
CA ASP A 82 22.01 -7.45 16.61
C ASP A 82 21.42 -6.34 17.51
#